data_AF-A0A259M4P8-F1
#
_entry.id   AF-A0A259M4P8-F1
#
_cell.length_a   1.000
_cell.length_b   1.000
_cell.length_c   1.000
_cell.angle_alpha   90.00
_cell.angle_beta   90.00
_cell.angle_gamma   90.00
#
_symmetry.space_group_name_H-M   'P 1'
#
loop_
_entity.id
_entity.type
_entity.pdbx_description
1 polymer ?
#
loop_
_entity_poly.entity_id
_entity_poly.type
_entity_poly.pdbx_seq_one_letter_code
_entity_poly.pdbx_strand_id
1 'polypeptide(L)'
;MAVEIDLSGRKIRRTVSRDLGVMVTGSTSHGAMTLILTLVHRDYVLQSSDRLVSLAQRGELREGDRRANKCVIYRATDGVLSIGYAGYAYLGGMPADEWIVETLLRKPLDGPRTPDGRRFGIQSGASIAPLTAPQAAWEIEQAIRKAVPPDQHFEIVLAGFRQRRNRILPYWVDIQKRANDSVRVLNRSKRFPEVNGRYALIWQGGGVTATEMVELHERLRSLGKQIAEQHERNPNLKEVSTVMVQFTRDMADVHDGIGKNVLTVGLTQWGRGYCEFHGAERHPLRLVGNRSSPIEVVDSAQRPWIVSPGLLAAPSYEVGVSDFNLCGYEFRSIGADATGGLLGLSSSIRRPTIAEMIGRSTTTTPD
;
A
#
# COMPACT_ATOMS: atom_id res chain seq x y z
N MET A 1 -16.19 -21.11 -20.83
CA MET A 1 -16.22 -22.30 -19.96
C MET A 1 -16.39 -21.76 -18.55
N ALA A 2 -17.64 -21.69 -18.10
CA ALA A 2 -18.05 -21.13 -16.83
C ALA A 2 -17.46 -21.97 -15.69
N VAL A 3 -17.00 -21.31 -14.62
CA VAL A 3 -16.52 -21.99 -13.41
C VAL A 3 -17.58 -21.86 -12.34
N GLU A 4 -18.13 -23.01 -11.97
CA GLU A 4 -18.99 -23.25 -10.82
C GLU A 4 -18.17 -23.01 -9.53
N ILE A 5 -18.72 -22.17 -8.63
CA ILE A 5 -18.11 -21.86 -7.35
C ILE A 5 -18.49 -22.98 -6.38
N ASP A 6 -17.54 -23.83 -6.02
CA ASP A 6 -17.70 -24.75 -4.91
C ASP A 6 -17.58 -23.97 -3.58
N LEU A 7 -18.70 -23.83 -2.88
CA LEU A 7 -18.83 -23.14 -1.60
C LEU A 7 -18.25 -23.96 -0.41
N SER A 8 -17.59 -25.10 -0.64
CA SER A 8 -17.10 -26.00 0.41
C SER A 8 -15.76 -25.64 1.07
N GLY A 9 -15.17 -24.47 0.76
CA GLY A 9 -14.03 -23.96 1.54
C GLY A 9 -12.68 -24.69 1.36
N ARG A 10 -12.48 -25.49 0.30
CA ARG A 10 -11.14 -26.04 -0.04
C ARG A 10 -10.73 -25.81 -1.50
N LYS A 11 -9.52 -25.27 -1.65
CA LYS A 11 -8.82 -24.88 -2.89
C LYS A 11 -9.57 -23.84 -3.75
N ILE A 12 -9.24 -22.56 -3.53
CA ILE A 12 -9.48 -21.49 -4.50
C ILE A 12 -8.72 -21.85 -5.80
N ARG A 13 -9.44 -22.43 -6.78
CA ARG A 13 -8.98 -22.45 -8.18
C ARG A 13 -9.00 -21.00 -8.68
N ARG A 14 -7.99 -20.61 -9.45
CA ARG A 14 -7.96 -19.31 -10.14
C ARG A 14 -9.22 -19.19 -11.01
N THR A 15 -10.14 -18.30 -10.65
CA THR A 15 -11.20 -17.88 -11.56
C THR A 15 -10.61 -16.82 -12.47
N VAL A 16 -9.89 -17.24 -13.51
CA VAL A 16 -9.68 -16.37 -14.67
C VAL A 16 -10.99 -16.36 -15.42
N SER A 17 -11.88 -15.43 -15.09
CA SER A 17 -13.06 -15.20 -15.92
C SER A 17 -12.59 -14.62 -17.25
N ARG A 18 -12.37 -15.51 -18.24
CA ARG A 18 -12.06 -15.09 -19.61
C ARG A 18 -13.21 -14.27 -20.22
N ASP A 19 -14.41 -14.46 -19.71
CA ASP A 19 -15.64 -13.82 -20.20
C ASP A 19 -15.71 -12.33 -19.78
N LEU A 20 -14.99 -11.92 -18.73
CA LEU A 20 -14.98 -10.53 -18.24
C LEU A 20 -13.90 -9.64 -18.86
N GLY A 21 -12.95 -10.18 -19.62
CA GLY A 21 -11.84 -9.40 -20.17
C GLY A 21 -10.91 -8.78 -19.11
N VAL A 22 -11.04 -9.18 -17.83
CA VAL A 22 -10.23 -8.68 -16.71
C VAL A 22 -9.64 -9.85 -15.93
N MET A 23 -8.37 -9.72 -15.56
CA MET A 23 -7.70 -10.66 -14.66
C MET A 23 -7.96 -10.22 -13.23
N VAL A 24 -8.80 -10.96 -12.50
CA VAL A 24 -9.11 -10.77 -11.08
C VAL A 24 -8.37 -11.83 -10.28
N THR A 25 -7.41 -11.46 -9.42
CA THR A 25 -6.63 -12.40 -8.60
C THR A 25 -6.46 -11.94 -7.15
N GLY A 26 -6.63 -12.86 -6.21
CA GLY A 26 -6.44 -12.59 -4.77
C GLY A 26 -6.71 -13.81 -3.92
N SER A 27 -6.80 -13.60 -2.61
CA SER A 27 -6.74 -14.63 -1.58
C SER A 27 -7.62 -14.23 -0.40
N THR A 28 -8.43 -15.16 0.12
CA THR A 28 -9.25 -14.92 1.33
C THR A 28 -8.53 -15.53 2.54
N SER A 29 -7.92 -14.71 3.39
CA SER A 29 -7.36 -15.17 4.68
C SER A 29 -8.33 -14.91 5.83
N HIS A 30 -8.38 -15.81 6.82
CA HIS A 30 -9.34 -15.79 7.93
C HIS A 30 -8.77 -15.21 9.25
N GLY A 31 -7.74 -14.36 9.22
CA GLY A 31 -7.00 -14.04 10.46
C GLY A 31 -6.44 -12.62 10.66
N ALA A 32 -6.42 -11.76 9.65
CA ALA A 32 -6.04 -10.36 9.82
C ALA A 32 -6.63 -9.56 8.66
N MET A 33 -7.47 -8.59 8.99
CA MET A 33 -8.22 -7.82 7.99
C MET A 33 -7.42 -6.55 7.64
N THR A 34 -7.16 -6.44 6.36
CA THR A 34 -6.51 -5.33 5.66
C THR A 34 -6.95 -5.52 4.22
N LEU A 35 -7.30 -4.44 3.54
CA LEU A 35 -7.64 -4.49 2.14
C LEU A 35 -6.67 -3.63 1.35
N ILE A 36 -5.95 -4.29 0.44
CA ILE A 36 -5.17 -3.61 -0.60
C ILE A 36 -5.78 -3.97 -1.93
N LEU A 37 -6.16 -2.95 -2.70
CA LEU A 37 -6.64 -3.09 -4.07
C LEU A 37 -5.57 -2.53 -4.99
N THR A 38 -5.21 -3.28 -6.02
CA THR A 38 -4.20 -2.88 -7.00
C THR A 38 -4.76 -3.06 -8.40
N LEU A 39 -4.91 -1.95 -9.11
CA LEU A 39 -5.32 -1.90 -10.50
C LEU A 39 -4.09 -1.60 -11.37
N VAL A 40 -3.78 -2.52 -12.28
CA VAL A 40 -2.68 -2.38 -13.24
C VAL A 40 -3.26 -2.15 -14.63
N HIS A 41 -3.18 -0.92 -15.13
CA HIS A 41 -3.56 -0.54 -16.48
C HIS A 41 -2.30 -0.40 -17.36
N ARG A 42 -2.47 -0.26 -18.68
CA ARG A 42 -1.36 0.00 -19.60
C ARG A 42 -0.65 1.33 -19.29
N ASP A 43 -1.42 2.36 -18.97
CA ASP A 43 -0.93 3.74 -18.86
C ASP A 43 -0.74 4.19 -17.41
N TYR A 44 -1.37 3.49 -16.47
CA TYR A 44 -1.26 3.78 -15.04
C TYR A 44 -1.32 2.53 -14.16
N VAL A 45 -0.83 2.66 -12.94
CA VAL A 45 -1.04 1.71 -11.85
C VAL A 45 -1.62 2.49 -10.68
N LEU A 46 -2.68 1.96 -10.08
CA LEU A 46 -3.33 2.56 -8.94
C LEU A 46 -3.43 1.54 -7.83
N GLN A 47 -2.96 1.89 -6.64
CA GLN A 47 -3.05 1.07 -5.45
C GLN A 47 -3.79 1.83 -4.36
N SER A 48 -4.83 1.25 -3.78
CA SER A 48 -5.46 1.74 -2.55
C SER A 48 -5.17 0.77 -1.41
N SER A 49 -4.96 1.32 -0.21
CA SER A 49 -4.72 0.54 1.00
C SER A 49 -5.44 1.17 2.18
N ASP A 50 -6.19 0.36 2.93
CA ASP A 50 -6.71 0.81 4.22
C ASP A 50 -5.56 0.98 5.24
N ARG A 51 -5.81 1.69 6.35
CA ARG A 51 -4.76 2.02 7.34
C ARG A 51 -4.90 1.35 8.69
N LEU A 52 -5.91 0.49 8.88
CA LEU A 52 -6.14 -0.19 10.15
C LEU A 52 -5.33 -1.49 10.21
N VAL A 53 -4.48 -1.64 11.22
CA VAL A 53 -4.00 -2.95 11.65
C VAL A 53 -4.90 -3.44 12.76
N SER A 54 -5.47 -4.61 12.55
CA SER A 54 -6.33 -5.29 13.51
C SER A 54 -5.57 -6.43 14.18
N LEU A 55 -5.86 -6.67 15.46
CA LEU A 55 -5.27 -7.72 16.28
C LEU A 55 -6.32 -8.77 16.56
N ALA A 56 -6.02 -10.04 16.25
CA ALA A 56 -6.82 -11.15 16.73
C ALA A 56 -6.39 -11.48 18.16
N GLN A 57 -7.20 -11.14 19.16
CA GLN A 57 -6.96 -11.45 20.57
C GLN A 57 -8.10 -12.31 21.10
N ARG A 58 -7.80 -13.56 21.50
CA ARG A 58 -8.78 -14.52 22.02
C ARG A 58 -9.98 -14.76 21.07
N GLY A 59 -9.74 -14.71 19.76
CA GLY A 59 -10.78 -14.90 18.74
C GLY A 59 -11.58 -13.65 18.41
N GLU A 60 -11.38 -12.53 19.12
CA GLU A 60 -11.97 -11.23 18.79
C GLU A 60 -10.98 -10.39 17.97
N LEU A 61 -11.48 -9.69 16.96
CA LEU A 61 -10.72 -8.66 16.28
C LEU A 61 -10.81 -7.36 17.06
N ARG A 62 -9.66 -6.75 17.36
CA ARG A 62 -9.56 -5.45 18.01
C ARG A 62 -8.73 -4.51 17.15
N GLU A 63 -9.06 -3.23 17.16
CA GLU A 63 -8.24 -2.22 16.52
C GLU A 63 -6.86 -2.14 17.22
N GLY A 64 -5.79 -2.27 16.44
CA GLY A 64 -4.41 -2.17 16.95
C GLY A 64 -3.75 -0.83 16.59
N ASP A 65 -3.62 -0.54 15.29
CA ASP A 65 -2.95 0.67 14.80
C ASP A 65 -3.68 1.25 13.59
N ARG A 66 -4.38 2.38 13.78
CA ARG A 66 -5.10 3.12 12.71
C ARG A 66 -4.18 3.92 11.78
N ARG A 67 -2.88 4.00 12.10
CA ARG A 67 -1.89 4.83 11.42
C ARG A 67 -0.91 3.96 10.65
N ALA A 68 -1.24 2.68 10.49
CA ALA A 68 -0.32 1.71 9.95
C ALA A 68 -0.02 2.01 8.49
N ASN A 69 1.27 2.11 8.17
CA ASN A 69 1.69 2.27 6.80
C ASN A 69 1.78 0.94 6.06
N LYS A 70 0.95 0.76 5.03
CA LYS A 70 0.87 -0.48 4.26
C LYS A 70 1.41 -0.39 2.83
N CYS A 71 2.10 0.71 2.52
CA CYS A 71 2.57 1.01 1.17
C CYS A 71 3.99 1.59 1.17
N VAL A 72 4.80 1.19 0.19
CA VAL A 72 6.14 1.69 -0.06
C VAL A 72 6.26 2.06 -1.54
N ILE A 73 6.71 3.28 -1.84
CA ILE A 73 7.11 3.70 -3.18
C ILE A 73 8.59 3.37 -3.34
N TYR A 74 8.92 2.58 -4.35
CA TYR A 74 10.29 2.16 -4.63
C TYR A 74 10.72 2.55 -6.05
N ARG A 75 11.79 3.33 -6.14
CA ARG A 75 12.48 3.61 -7.40
C ARG A 75 13.55 2.55 -7.65
N ALA A 76 13.21 1.59 -8.51
CA ALA A 76 14.16 0.63 -9.06
C ALA A 76 15.06 1.29 -10.13
N THR A 77 16.19 0.65 -10.46
CA THR A 77 17.05 1.08 -11.57
C THR A 77 16.34 1.11 -12.91
N ASP A 78 15.39 0.20 -13.11
CA ASP A 78 14.66 0.02 -14.34
C ASP A 78 13.18 0.40 -14.21
N GLY A 79 12.76 1.12 -13.16
CA GLY A 79 11.33 1.42 -13.00
C GLY A 79 10.93 2.09 -11.69
N VAL A 80 9.62 2.27 -11.52
CA VAL A 80 9.02 2.73 -10.27
C VAL A 80 7.91 1.75 -9.87
N LEU A 81 7.85 1.42 -8.59
CA LEU A 81 6.90 0.46 -8.03
C LEU A 81 6.19 1.06 -6.82
N SER A 82 4.91 0.74 -6.69
CA SER A 82 4.17 0.77 -5.45
C SER A 82 4.16 -0.64 -4.89
N ILE A 83 4.51 -0.79 -3.61
CA ILE A 83 4.60 -2.07 -2.92
C ILE A 83 3.60 -2.04 -1.78
N GLY A 84 2.51 -2.79 -1.91
CA GLY A 84 1.51 -2.97 -0.87
C GLY A 84 1.71 -4.28 -0.14
N TYR A 85 1.35 -4.34 1.15
CA TYR A 85 1.36 -5.60 1.90
C TYR A 85 0.14 -5.78 2.81
N ALA A 86 -0.29 -7.03 2.98
CA ALA A 86 -1.37 -7.43 3.87
C ALA A 86 -0.98 -8.64 4.74
N GLY A 87 -1.71 -8.84 5.84
CA GLY A 87 -1.44 -9.91 6.81
C GLY A 87 -0.56 -9.44 7.96
N TYR A 88 0.47 -10.22 8.29
CA TYR A 88 1.31 -10.03 9.47
C TYR A 88 1.98 -8.64 9.51
N ALA A 89 1.53 -7.77 10.43
CA ALA A 89 1.91 -6.36 10.44
C ALA A 89 3.29 -6.07 11.07
N TYR A 90 3.85 -7.01 11.83
CA TYR A 90 5.14 -6.86 12.51
C TYR A 90 5.98 -8.13 12.36
N LEU A 91 7.14 -8.04 11.71
CA LEU A 91 8.06 -9.16 11.51
C LEU A 91 9.22 -9.05 12.50
N GLY A 92 9.31 -10.00 13.44
CA GLY A 92 10.37 -9.99 14.46
C GLY A 92 10.34 -8.73 15.35
N GLY A 93 9.15 -8.17 15.61
CA GLY A 93 8.99 -6.93 16.39
C GLY A 93 9.12 -5.63 15.59
N MET A 94 9.52 -5.71 14.32
CA MET A 94 9.63 -4.55 13.43
C MET A 94 8.37 -4.40 12.58
N PRO A 95 7.82 -3.18 12.38
CA PRO A 95 6.75 -2.97 11.42
C PRO A 95 7.10 -3.49 10.03
N ALA A 96 6.15 -4.16 9.39
CA ALA A 96 6.38 -4.83 8.11
C ALA A 96 6.82 -3.88 6.99
N ASP A 97 6.38 -2.61 6.99
CA ASP A 97 6.86 -1.60 6.04
C ASP A 97 8.34 -1.29 6.21
N GLU A 98 8.82 -1.13 7.46
CA GLU A 98 10.25 -0.95 7.73
C GLU A 98 11.07 -2.18 7.33
N TRP A 99 10.54 -3.37 7.62
CA TRP A 99 11.18 -4.62 7.23
C TRP A 99 11.28 -4.76 5.69
N ILE A 100 10.25 -4.33 4.94
CA ILE A 100 10.30 -4.27 3.47
C ILE A 100 11.38 -3.28 3.02
N VAL A 101 11.46 -2.10 3.64
CA VAL A 101 12.47 -1.10 3.30
C VAL A 101 13.88 -1.63 3.57
N GLU A 102 14.16 -2.22 4.74
CA GLU A 102 15.46 -2.82 5.05
C GLU A 102 15.84 -3.93 4.06
N THR A 103 14.84 -4.73 3.64
CA THR A 103 15.03 -5.76 2.61
C THR A 103 15.45 -5.14 1.27
N LEU A 104 14.80 -4.06 0.85
CA LEU A 104 15.15 -3.34 -0.39
C LEU A 104 16.50 -2.62 -0.31
N LEU A 105 16.88 -2.15 0.88
CA LEU A 105 18.17 -1.52 1.14
C LEU A 105 19.30 -2.55 1.27
N ARG A 106 18.99 -3.82 1.54
CA ARG A 106 19.93 -4.89 1.93
C ARG A 106 20.79 -4.52 3.14
N LYS A 107 20.28 -3.65 4.00
CA LYS A 107 20.92 -3.22 5.25
C LYS A 107 19.86 -2.72 6.24
N PRO A 108 20.17 -2.70 7.55
CA PRO A 108 19.32 -2.06 8.53
C PRO A 108 19.09 -0.58 8.22
N LEU A 109 17.95 -0.04 8.64
CA LEU A 109 17.70 1.40 8.62
C LEU A 109 18.66 2.10 9.59
N ASP A 110 19.25 3.21 9.15
CA ASP A 110 20.22 3.95 9.94
C ASP A 110 19.54 4.59 11.18
N GLY A 111 20.15 4.41 12.35
CA GLY A 111 19.71 4.99 13.62
C GLY A 111 18.57 4.23 14.32
N PRO A 112 18.52 4.24 15.67
CA PRO A 112 17.40 3.68 16.41
C PRO A 112 16.13 4.51 16.17
N ARG A 113 14.97 3.94 16.52
CA ARG A 113 13.79 4.78 16.74
C ARG A 113 14.09 5.77 17.86
N THR A 114 13.52 6.96 17.76
CA THR A 114 13.46 7.89 18.90
C THR A 114 12.67 7.24 20.05
N PRO A 115 12.82 7.71 21.30
CA PRO A 115 12.10 7.14 22.45
C PRO A 115 10.56 7.09 22.28
N ASP A 116 10.01 8.00 21.48
CA ASP A 116 8.59 8.04 21.11
C ASP A 116 8.23 7.10 19.95
N GLY A 117 9.13 6.22 19.51
CA GLY A 117 8.88 5.21 18.48
C GLY A 117 8.86 5.75 17.05
N ARG A 118 9.39 6.95 16.78
CA ARG A 118 9.46 7.53 15.42
C ARG A 118 10.78 7.20 14.72
N ARG A 119 10.78 7.34 13.40
CA ARG A 119 11.99 7.34 12.54
C ARG A 119 12.32 8.76 12.08
N PHE A 120 13.48 8.93 11.44
CA PHE A 120 13.80 10.15 10.70
C PHE A 120 12.70 10.48 9.67
N GLY A 121 12.44 11.76 9.40
CA GLY A 121 11.43 12.15 8.41
C GLY A 121 11.92 11.94 6.98
N ILE A 122 13.07 12.54 6.64
CA ILE A 122 13.70 12.48 5.32
C ILE A 122 15.21 12.37 5.52
N GLN A 123 15.83 11.44 4.80
CA GLN A 123 17.28 11.27 4.70
C GLN A 123 17.70 11.43 3.24
N SER A 124 18.43 12.51 2.95
CA SER A 124 19.04 12.75 1.64
C SER A 124 20.43 12.13 1.57
N GLY A 125 20.87 11.76 0.35
CA GLY A 125 22.18 11.14 0.15
C GLY A 125 22.24 9.67 0.59
N ALA A 126 21.09 9.03 0.81
CA ALA A 126 21.04 7.61 1.14
C ALA A 126 21.65 6.79 -0.01
N SER A 127 22.76 6.10 0.28
CA SER A 127 23.39 5.15 -0.64
C SER A 127 22.56 3.87 -0.66
N ILE A 128 21.62 3.79 -1.59
CA ILE A 128 20.80 2.59 -1.82
C ILE A 128 21.44 1.79 -2.93
N ALA A 129 21.85 0.55 -2.65
CA ALA A 129 22.29 -0.39 -3.69
C ALA A 129 21.11 -0.60 -4.66
N PRO A 130 21.22 -0.16 -5.91
CA PRO A 130 20.03 0.05 -6.70
C PRO A 130 19.60 -1.30 -7.32
N LEU A 131 18.40 -1.77 -6.99
CA LEU A 131 17.86 -3.03 -7.52
C LEU A 131 16.99 -2.74 -8.74
N THR A 132 16.98 -3.68 -9.69
CA THR A 132 15.90 -3.74 -10.70
C THR A 132 14.61 -4.21 -10.05
N ALA A 133 13.46 -3.94 -10.67
CA ALA A 133 12.15 -4.39 -10.20
C ALA A 133 12.08 -5.93 -9.99
N PRO A 134 12.61 -6.78 -10.90
CA PRO A 134 12.69 -8.23 -10.66
C PRO A 134 13.61 -8.62 -9.51
N GLN A 135 14.72 -7.93 -9.30
CA GLN A 135 15.61 -8.18 -8.17
C GLN A 135 14.93 -7.80 -6.85
N ALA A 136 14.28 -6.64 -6.77
CA ALA A 136 13.50 -6.23 -5.60
C ALA A 136 12.42 -7.27 -5.23
N ALA A 137 11.67 -7.76 -6.21
CA ALA A 137 10.68 -8.81 -6.01
C ALA A 137 11.33 -10.13 -5.51
N TRP A 138 12.49 -10.50 -6.04
CA TRP A 138 13.21 -11.70 -5.62
C TRP A 138 13.75 -11.58 -4.18
N GLU A 139 14.34 -10.43 -3.83
CA GLU A 139 14.83 -10.16 -2.46
C GLU A 139 13.69 -10.26 -1.45
N ILE A 140 12.55 -9.61 -1.73
CA ILE A 140 11.36 -9.70 -0.88
C ILE A 140 10.87 -11.14 -0.78
N GLU A 141 10.81 -11.90 -1.88
CA GLU A 141 10.41 -13.31 -1.85
C GLU A 141 11.31 -14.15 -0.92
N GLN A 142 12.64 -14.00 -1.04
CA GLN A 142 13.59 -14.73 -0.19
C GLN A 142 13.47 -14.30 1.27
N ALA A 143 13.30 -13.00 1.51
CA ALA A 143 13.14 -12.46 2.84
C ALA A 143 11.86 -13.00 3.52
N ILE A 144 10.75 -13.09 2.78
CA ILE A 144 9.49 -13.69 3.28
C ILE A 144 9.71 -15.15 3.67
N ARG A 145 10.40 -15.94 2.83
CA ARG A 145 10.69 -17.36 3.12
C ARG A 145 11.45 -17.56 4.43
N LYS A 146 12.31 -16.59 4.77
CA LYS A 146 13.16 -16.65 5.97
C LYS A 146 12.47 -16.07 7.21
N ALA A 147 11.74 -14.96 7.07
CA ALA A 147 11.29 -14.15 8.19
C ALA A 147 9.85 -14.41 8.64
N VAL A 148 8.97 -14.86 7.74
CA VAL A 148 7.55 -15.08 8.06
C VAL A 148 7.38 -16.47 8.70
N PRO A 149 6.86 -16.56 9.94
CA PRO A 149 6.65 -17.84 10.59
C PRO A 149 5.70 -18.77 9.80
N PRO A 150 5.84 -20.10 9.91
CA PRO A 150 5.03 -21.04 9.13
C PRO A 150 3.53 -20.85 9.29
N ASP A 151 3.05 -20.58 10.50
CA ASP A 151 1.65 -20.38 10.88
C ASP A 151 1.09 -19.00 10.52
N GLN A 152 1.93 -18.09 10.04
CA GLN A 152 1.52 -16.72 9.72
C GLN A 152 1.20 -16.54 8.23
N HIS A 153 0.28 -15.62 7.97
CA HIS A 153 -0.15 -15.17 6.65
C HIS A 153 0.50 -13.82 6.32
N PHE A 154 1.06 -13.71 5.12
CA PHE A 154 1.68 -12.48 4.64
C PHE A 154 1.63 -12.41 3.12
N GLU A 155 1.17 -11.28 2.58
CA GLU A 155 1.00 -11.05 1.15
C GLU A 155 1.65 -9.72 0.77
N ILE A 156 2.35 -9.69 -0.37
CA ILE A 156 2.96 -8.48 -0.92
C ILE A 156 2.65 -8.39 -2.41
N VAL A 157 2.16 -7.24 -2.86
CA VAL A 157 2.02 -6.92 -4.28
C VAL A 157 2.96 -5.77 -4.61
N LEU A 158 3.84 -6.00 -5.57
CA LEU A 158 4.62 -4.97 -6.22
C LEU A 158 3.92 -4.64 -7.54
N ALA A 159 3.61 -3.37 -7.81
CA ALA A 159 3.00 -2.96 -9.06
C ALA A 159 3.47 -1.58 -9.50
N GLY A 160 3.72 -1.39 -10.79
CA GLY A 160 4.17 -0.11 -11.32
C GLY A 160 4.63 -0.24 -12.76
N PHE A 161 5.68 0.51 -13.11
CA PHE A 161 6.23 0.57 -14.46
C PHE A 161 7.68 0.15 -14.47
N ARG A 162 8.04 -0.63 -15.48
CA ARG A 162 9.40 -1.06 -15.75
C ARG A 162 9.82 -0.69 -17.16
N GLN A 163 10.93 0.00 -17.29
CA GLN A 163 11.64 0.21 -18.53
C GLN A 163 12.36 -1.08 -18.94
N ARG A 164 12.11 -1.53 -20.18
CA ARG A 164 12.80 -2.65 -20.80
C ARG A 164 13.19 -2.23 -22.21
N ARG A 165 14.49 -2.06 -22.47
CA ARG A 165 14.99 -1.44 -23.70
C ARG A 165 14.35 -0.03 -23.84
N ASN A 166 13.72 0.25 -24.97
CA ASN A 166 13.11 1.57 -25.27
C ASN A 166 11.60 1.59 -24.99
N ARG A 167 11.09 0.71 -24.11
CA ARG A 167 9.66 0.64 -23.79
C ARG A 167 9.45 0.65 -22.28
N ILE A 168 8.49 1.43 -21.83
CA ILE A 168 7.96 1.40 -20.47
C ILE A 168 6.75 0.47 -20.48
N LEU A 169 6.75 -0.53 -19.61
CA LEU A 169 5.73 -1.57 -19.56
C LEU A 169 5.18 -1.66 -18.14
N PRO A 170 3.86 -1.90 -17.96
CA PRO A 170 3.34 -2.24 -16.65
C PRO A 170 4.01 -3.51 -16.13
N TYR A 171 4.32 -3.50 -14.85
CA TYR A 171 4.98 -4.59 -14.15
C TYR A 171 4.28 -4.84 -12.83
N TRP A 172 4.01 -6.09 -12.51
CA TRP A 172 3.57 -6.47 -11.18
C TRP A 172 4.01 -7.87 -10.80
N VAL A 173 4.11 -8.09 -9.49
CA VAL A 173 4.39 -9.37 -8.85
C VAL A 173 3.50 -9.50 -7.62
N ASP A 174 2.84 -10.65 -7.50
CA ASP A 174 2.04 -11.01 -6.32
C ASP A 174 2.73 -12.18 -5.60
N ILE A 175 3.19 -11.92 -4.38
CA ILE A 175 3.90 -12.86 -3.52
C ILE A 175 3.01 -13.18 -2.33
N GLN A 176 2.73 -14.46 -2.10
CA GLN A 176 1.82 -14.89 -1.04
C GLN A 176 2.48 -15.98 -0.19
N LYS A 177 2.35 -15.84 1.13
CA LYS A 177 2.66 -16.85 2.13
C LYS A 177 1.41 -17.08 2.96
N ARG A 178 0.74 -18.22 2.75
CA ARG A 178 -0.40 -18.62 3.59
C ARG A 178 0.08 -19.35 4.83
N ALA A 179 -0.73 -19.34 5.89
CA ALA A 179 -0.49 -20.15 7.07
C ALA A 179 -0.33 -21.62 6.67
N ASN A 180 0.77 -22.23 7.13
CA ASN A 180 1.19 -23.61 6.87
C ASN A 180 1.43 -23.96 5.39
N ASP A 181 1.56 -22.97 4.50
CA ASP A 181 1.93 -23.16 3.09
C ASP A 181 3.34 -22.60 2.82
N SER A 182 3.93 -23.00 1.70
CA SER A 182 5.15 -22.40 1.16
C SER A 182 4.89 -21.02 0.54
N VAL A 183 5.93 -20.19 0.43
CA VAL A 183 5.85 -18.93 -0.32
C VAL A 183 5.63 -19.22 -1.80
N ARG A 184 4.61 -18.58 -2.37
CA ARG A 184 4.22 -18.70 -3.78
C ARG A 184 4.32 -17.34 -4.45
N VAL A 185 4.81 -17.33 -5.68
CA VAL A 185 4.71 -16.17 -6.57
C VAL A 185 3.62 -16.45 -7.58
N LEU A 186 2.46 -15.83 -7.40
CA LEU A 186 1.28 -16.12 -8.22
C LEU A 186 1.40 -15.49 -9.61
N ASN A 187 2.01 -14.31 -9.70
CA ASN A 187 2.17 -13.61 -10.95
C ASN A 187 3.57 -13.02 -11.05
N ARG A 188 4.24 -13.25 -12.19
CA ARG A 188 5.41 -12.47 -12.61
C ARG A 188 5.08 -12.05 -14.03
N SER A 189 4.61 -10.83 -14.20
CA SER A 189 4.20 -10.37 -15.53
C SER A 189 5.39 -10.46 -16.50
N LYS A 190 5.39 -11.48 -17.36
CA LYS A 190 6.38 -11.63 -18.46
C LYS A 190 5.96 -10.80 -19.66
N ARG A 191 4.65 -10.64 -19.85
CA ARG A 191 3.96 -9.78 -20.82
C ARG A 191 2.66 -9.34 -20.16
N PHE A 192 2.35 -8.05 -20.18
CA PHE A 192 0.99 -7.59 -19.86
C PHE A 192 0.08 -8.33 -20.83
N PRO A 193 -0.76 -9.27 -20.36
CA PRO A 193 -1.56 -10.04 -21.28
C PRO A 193 -2.47 -9.04 -21.98
N GLU A 194 -2.48 -9.11 -23.31
CA GLU A 194 -3.46 -8.42 -24.15
C GLU A 194 -4.84 -9.04 -23.89
N VAL A 195 -5.30 -9.01 -22.63
CA VAL A 195 -6.63 -9.44 -22.22
C VAL A 195 -7.56 -8.35 -22.73
N ASN A 196 -8.03 -8.49 -23.97
CA ASN A 196 -9.15 -7.77 -24.60
C ASN A 196 -9.46 -6.35 -24.07
N GLY A 197 -8.41 -5.56 -23.80
CA GLY A 197 -8.48 -4.25 -23.14
C GLY A 197 -9.05 -4.27 -21.72
N ARG A 198 -8.19 -4.03 -20.72
CA ARG A 198 -7.95 -2.68 -20.18
C ARG A 198 -7.05 -2.74 -18.93
N TYR A 199 -7.30 -3.62 -17.96
CA TYR A 199 -6.52 -3.69 -16.71
C TYR A 199 -6.51 -5.06 -16.02
N ALA A 200 -5.58 -5.26 -15.07
CA ALA A 200 -5.62 -6.33 -14.08
C ALA A 200 -6.05 -5.77 -12.72
N LEU A 201 -6.90 -6.49 -11.99
CA LEU A 201 -7.36 -6.13 -10.66
C LEU A 201 -6.90 -7.19 -9.67
N ILE A 202 -6.07 -6.77 -8.72
CA ILE A 202 -5.48 -7.63 -7.71
C ILE A 202 -5.98 -7.13 -6.36
N TRP A 203 -6.34 -8.04 -5.47
CA TRP A 203 -6.62 -7.69 -4.08
C TRP A 203 -5.80 -8.57 -3.13
N GLN A 204 -5.43 -7.99 -1.99
CA GLN A 204 -4.70 -8.68 -0.93
C GLN A 204 -5.36 -8.42 0.42
N GLY A 205 -5.27 -9.45 1.27
CA GLY A 205 -5.86 -9.49 2.59
C GLY A 205 -7.28 -10.09 2.64
N GLY A 206 -7.79 -10.24 3.87
CA GLY A 206 -9.05 -10.95 4.17
C GLY A 206 -10.30 -10.09 4.08
N GLY A 207 -11.46 -10.71 4.31
CA GLY A 207 -12.78 -10.06 4.36
C GLY A 207 -13.51 -10.06 3.02
N VAL A 208 -12.84 -9.61 1.96
CA VAL A 208 -13.51 -9.43 0.66
C VAL A 208 -13.71 -10.75 -0.11
N THR A 209 -14.95 -11.00 -0.48
CA THR A 209 -15.44 -12.13 -1.27
C THR A 209 -15.24 -11.91 -2.77
N ALA A 210 -15.32 -12.98 -3.56
CA ALA A 210 -15.28 -12.88 -5.01
C ALA A 210 -16.45 -12.06 -5.58
N THR A 211 -17.63 -12.12 -4.97
CA THR A 211 -18.82 -11.35 -5.37
C THR A 211 -18.59 -9.85 -5.22
N GLU A 212 -18.04 -9.42 -4.09
CA GLU A 212 -17.72 -8.00 -3.86
C GLU A 212 -16.64 -7.51 -4.84
N MET A 213 -15.66 -8.36 -5.20
CA MET A 213 -14.69 -8.01 -6.24
C MET A 213 -15.31 -7.89 -7.65
N VAL A 214 -16.34 -8.68 -7.95
CA VAL A 214 -17.13 -8.53 -9.19
C VAL A 214 -17.88 -7.21 -9.18
N GLU A 215 -18.44 -6.80 -8.04
CA GLU A 215 -19.09 -5.50 -7.89
C GLU A 215 -18.11 -4.34 -8.16
N LEU A 216 -16.92 -4.36 -7.55
CA LEU A 216 -15.88 -3.37 -7.83
C LEU A 216 -15.52 -3.34 -9.33
N HIS A 217 -15.39 -4.51 -9.96
CA HIS A 217 -15.13 -4.60 -11.38
C HIS A 217 -16.24 -3.94 -12.23
N GLU A 218 -17.51 -4.18 -11.91
CA GLU A 218 -18.63 -3.57 -12.63
C GLU A 218 -18.73 -2.05 -12.39
N ARG A 219 -18.42 -1.56 -11.18
CA ARG A 219 -18.29 -0.11 -10.90
C ARG A 219 -17.21 0.54 -11.76
N LEU A 220 -16.02 -0.06 -11.81
CA LEU A 220 -14.90 0.40 -12.65
C LEU A 220 -15.22 0.34 -14.15
N ARG A 221 -15.89 -0.73 -14.59
CA ARG A 221 -16.31 -0.90 -15.98
C ARG A 221 -17.33 0.15 -16.39
N SER A 222 -18.28 0.47 -15.52
CA SER A 222 -19.29 1.49 -15.75
C SER A 222 -18.66 2.88 -15.86
N LEU A 223 -17.74 3.23 -14.95
CA LEU A 223 -16.94 4.45 -15.06
C LEU A 223 -16.17 4.51 -16.39
N GLY A 224 -15.53 3.41 -16.77
CA GLY A 224 -14.80 3.32 -18.04
C GLY A 224 -15.68 3.43 -19.30
N LYS A 225 -17.00 3.21 -19.21
CA LYS A 225 -17.96 3.49 -20.30
C LYS A 225 -18.31 4.98 -20.34
N GLN A 226 -18.60 5.58 -19.18
CA GLN A 226 -18.93 7.00 -19.06
C GLN A 226 -17.81 7.91 -19.59
N ILE A 227 -16.56 7.62 -19.23
CA ILE A 227 -15.38 8.36 -19.70
C ILE A 227 -15.19 8.22 -21.22
N ALA A 228 -15.47 7.03 -21.77
CA ALA A 228 -15.37 6.80 -23.20
C ALA A 228 -16.44 7.58 -23.99
N GLU A 229 -17.65 7.72 -23.44
CA GLU A 229 -18.73 8.54 -24.00
C GLU A 229 -18.40 10.03 -23.99
N GLN A 230 -17.64 10.49 -22.99
CA GLN A 230 -17.13 11.86 -22.92
C GLN A 230 -15.96 12.15 -23.88
N HIS A 231 -15.55 11.16 -24.70
CA HIS A 231 -14.41 11.23 -25.61
C HIS A 231 -13.07 11.57 -24.92
N GLU A 232 -12.96 11.33 -23.61
CA GLU A 232 -11.70 11.49 -22.89
C GLU A 232 -10.80 10.28 -23.17
N ARG A 233 -9.59 10.53 -23.68
CA ARG A 233 -8.66 9.46 -24.09
C ARG A 233 -8.09 8.67 -22.92
N ASN A 234 -8.14 9.21 -21.70
CA ASN A 234 -7.64 8.54 -20.50
C ASN A 234 -8.59 8.79 -19.34
N PRO A 235 -8.95 7.74 -18.57
CA PRO A 235 -9.74 7.96 -17.38
C PRO A 235 -8.98 8.84 -16.39
N ASN A 236 -9.70 9.80 -15.82
CA ASN A 236 -9.17 10.62 -14.75
C ASN A 236 -8.80 9.70 -13.58
N LEU A 237 -7.50 9.57 -13.29
CA LEU A 237 -6.99 8.71 -12.20
C LEU A 237 -7.69 9.00 -10.88
N LYS A 238 -8.09 10.25 -10.68
CA LYS A 238 -8.84 10.69 -9.50
C LYS A 238 -10.20 10.02 -9.39
N GLU A 239 -10.92 9.81 -10.49
CA GLU A 239 -12.23 9.14 -10.49
C GLU A 239 -12.09 7.65 -10.21
N VAL A 240 -11.12 6.99 -10.85
CA VAL A 240 -10.80 5.58 -10.58
C VAL A 240 -10.39 5.39 -9.12
N SER A 241 -9.56 6.31 -8.60
CA SER A 241 -9.18 6.38 -7.19
C SER A 241 -10.39 6.56 -6.28
N THR A 242 -11.32 7.44 -6.63
CA THR A 242 -12.55 7.67 -5.87
C THR A 242 -13.39 6.40 -5.77
N VAL A 243 -13.56 5.66 -6.89
CA VAL A 243 -14.28 4.37 -6.88
C VAL A 243 -13.60 3.34 -5.97
N MET A 244 -12.27 3.23 -6.03
CA MET A 244 -11.52 2.30 -5.17
C MET A 244 -11.58 2.69 -3.69
N VAL A 245 -11.48 3.99 -3.37
CA VAL A 245 -11.61 4.50 -1.99
C VAL A 245 -13.01 4.24 -1.44
N GLN A 246 -14.05 4.54 -2.22
CA GLN A 246 -15.42 4.30 -1.80
C GLN A 246 -15.67 2.82 -1.56
N PHE A 247 -15.21 1.95 -2.47
CA PHE A 247 -15.32 0.51 -2.26
C PHE A 247 -14.60 0.04 -0.99
N THR A 248 -13.38 0.53 -0.71
CA THR A 248 -12.69 0.20 0.56
C THR A 248 -13.49 0.65 1.78
N ARG A 249 -14.16 1.80 1.72
CA ARG A 249 -15.02 2.28 2.81
C ARG A 249 -16.29 1.45 2.97
N ASP A 250 -16.93 1.09 1.86
CA ASP A 250 -18.08 0.18 1.87
C ASP A 250 -17.70 -1.17 2.51
N MET A 251 -16.51 -1.69 2.19
CA MET A 251 -15.99 -2.91 2.82
C MET A 251 -15.66 -2.71 4.30
N ALA A 252 -15.19 -1.53 4.71
CA ALA A 252 -14.97 -1.21 6.11
C ALA A 252 -16.27 -1.09 6.93
N ASP A 253 -17.41 -0.87 6.29
CA ASP A 253 -18.73 -0.88 6.95
C ASP A 253 -19.28 -2.30 7.14
N VAL A 254 -18.81 -3.27 6.35
CA VAL A 254 -19.29 -4.67 6.36
C VAL A 254 -18.33 -5.61 7.08
N HIS A 255 -17.02 -5.37 6.98
CA HIS A 255 -15.98 -6.27 7.47
C HIS A 255 -15.17 -5.64 8.58
N ASP A 256 -15.21 -6.28 9.76
CA ASP A 256 -14.42 -5.85 10.91
C ASP A 256 -12.92 -5.83 10.57
N GLY A 257 -12.25 -4.74 10.89
CA GLY A 257 -10.81 -4.64 10.76
C GLY A 257 -10.29 -4.20 9.39
N ILE A 258 -11.16 -3.86 8.43
CA ILE A 258 -10.79 -2.96 7.34
C ILE A 258 -10.99 -1.51 7.82
N GLY A 259 -9.99 -0.65 7.67
CA GLY A 259 -10.07 0.75 8.07
C GLY A 259 -10.76 1.67 7.05
N LYS A 260 -11.44 2.71 7.52
CA LYS A 260 -12.07 3.73 6.65
C LYS A 260 -11.08 4.79 6.09
N ASN A 261 -9.93 4.94 6.75
CA ASN A 261 -8.85 5.78 6.26
C ASN A 261 -8.14 5.03 5.13
N VAL A 262 -8.02 5.65 3.96
CA VAL A 262 -7.45 5.00 2.76
C VAL A 262 -6.30 5.84 2.23
N LEU A 263 -5.16 5.21 1.97
CA LEU A 263 -4.07 5.80 1.21
C LEU A 263 -4.12 5.28 -0.23
N THR A 264 -4.05 6.20 -1.19
CA THR A 264 -3.98 5.87 -2.62
C THR A 264 -2.63 6.27 -3.19
N VAL A 265 -2.11 5.46 -4.10
CA VAL A 265 -0.89 5.71 -4.87
C VAL A 265 -1.20 5.49 -6.34
N GLY A 266 -1.04 6.55 -7.14
CA GLY A 266 -1.13 6.49 -8.59
C GLY A 266 0.25 6.64 -9.22
N LEU A 267 0.62 5.73 -10.11
CA LEU A 267 1.83 5.81 -10.93
C LEU A 267 1.40 5.86 -12.40
N THR A 268 2.04 6.68 -13.21
CA THR A 268 1.84 6.70 -14.67
C THR A 268 3.11 6.26 -15.40
N GLN A 269 2.94 5.79 -16.63
CA GLN A 269 4.06 5.39 -17.49
C GLN A 269 5.00 6.56 -17.85
N TRP A 270 4.52 7.82 -17.76
CA TRP A 270 5.20 9.01 -18.27
C TRP A 270 6.03 9.76 -17.23
N GLY A 271 6.54 9.06 -16.22
CA GLY A 271 7.43 9.70 -15.26
C GLY A 271 6.72 10.49 -14.15
N ARG A 272 5.39 10.33 -13.98
CA ARG A 272 4.61 11.04 -12.96
C ARG A 272 3.82 10.10 -12.06
N GLY A 273 3.87 10.33 -10.76
CA GLY A 273 3.03 9.64 -9.80
C GLY A 273 2.54 10.56 -8.70
N TYR A 274 1.60 10.08 -7.91
CA TYR A 274 1.11 10.76 -6.74
C TYR A 274 0.75 9.79 -5.61
N CYS A 275 0.68 10.31 -4.39
CA CYS A 275 -0.11 9.69 -3.32
C CYS A 275 -1.06 10.70 -2.69
N GLU A 276 -2.23 10.21 -2.29
CA GLU A 276 -3.29 11.00 -1.68
C GLU A 276 -3.93 10.19 -0.55
N PHE A 277 -4.07 10.81 0.61
CA PHE A 277 -4.71 10.23 1.77
C PHE A 277 -6.17 10.69 1.87
N HIS A 278 -7.07 9.73 2.00
CA HIS A 278 -8.50 9.90 2.08
C HIS A 278 -8.97 9.58 3.50
N GLY A 279 -8.78 10.54 4.41
CA GLY A 279 -9.23 10.43 5.80
C GLY A 279 -10.76 10.29 5.89
N ALA A 280 -11.24 9.37 6.72
CA ALA A 280 -12.67 9.29 7.09
C ALA A 280 -13.00 10.19 8.28
N GLU A 281 -11.98 10.51 9.07
CA GLU A 281 -12.00 11.46 10.19
C GLU A 281 -10.83 12.43 10.03
N ARG A 282 -10.89 13.58 10.71
CA ARG A 282 -9.77 14.54 10.74
C ARG A 282 -8.61 13.98 11.57
N HIS A 283 -7.39 14.25 11.14
CA HIS A 283 -6.14 13.87 11.81
C HIS A 283 -5.41 15.14 12.27
N PRO A 284 -5.89 15.81 13.34
CA PRO A 284 -5.30 17.08 13.78
C PRO A 284 -3.86 16.89 14.24
N LEU A 285 -3.01 17.86 13.92
CA LEU A 285 -1.64 17.94 14.43
C LEU A 285 -1.46 19.19 15.28
N ARG A 286 -0.52 19.11 16.22
CA ARG A 286 -0.10 20.25 17.03
C ARG A 286 1.36 20.54 16.80
N LEU A 287 1.64 21.74 16.31
CA LEU A 287 2.99 22.26 16.20
C LEU A 287 3.34 22.97 17.50
N VAL A 288 4.18 22.30 18.29
CA VAL A 288 4.73 22.87 19.51
C VAL A 288 6.04 23.57 19.13
N GLY A 289 6.01 24.90 19.04
CA GLY A 289 7.21 25.72 18.92
C GLY A 289 7.69 26.22 20.28
N ASN A 290 8.76 27.03 20.27
CA ASN A 290 9.29 27.68 21.49
C ASN A 290 8.36 28.79 22.04
N ARG A 291 7.27 29.11 21.34
CA ARG A 291 6.27 30.10 21.77
C ARG A 291 5.18 29.42 22.59
N SER A 292 4.61 30.16 23.53
CA SER A 292 3.61 29.70 24.51
C SER A 292 2.26 29.24 23.92
N SER A 293 2.05 29.34 22.61
CA SER A 293 0.81 28.87 21.96
C SER A 293 1.14 27.93 20.80
N PRO A 294 0.76 26.64 20.87
CA PRO A 294 0.93 25.72 19.77
C PRO A 294 0.09 26.15 18.57
N ILE A 295 0.61 25.96 17.36
CA ILE A 295 -0.19 26.13 16.14
C ILE A 295 -0.98 24.83 15.95
N GLU A 296 -2.30 24.91 16.04
CA GLU A 296 -3.18 23.79 15.73
C GLU A 296 -3.37 23.67 14.22
N VAL A 297 -3.05 22.49 13.69
CA VAL A 297 -3.30 22.13 12.31
C VAL A 297 -4.56 21.29 12.30
N VAL A 298 -5.59 21.77 11.60
CA VAL A 298 -6.94 21.20 11.62
C VAL A 298 -6.98 19.76 11.12
N ASP A 299 -6.14 19.43 10.15
CA ASP A 299 -6.09 18.10 9.54
C ASP A 299 -4.71 17.76 8.97
N SER A 300 -4.44 16.48 8.74
CA SER A 300 -3.23 16.01 8.11
C SER A 300 -3.46 14.75 7.28
N ALA A 301 -2.66 14.62 6.22
CA ALA A 301 -2.63 13.44 5.38
C ALA A 301 -1.50 12.51 5.77
N GLN A 302 -1.57 11.23 5.42
CA GLN A 302 -0.45 10.30 5.59
C GLN A 302 0.28 10.08 4.26
N ARG A 303 1.61 10.09 4.30
CA ARG A 303 2.48 9.69 3.17
C ARG A 303 3.05 8.29 3.40
N PRO A 304 3.23 7.46 2.35
CA PRO A 304 3.94 6.19 2.46
C PRO A 304 5.45 6.36 2.66
N TRP A 305 6.17 5.24 2.79
CA TRP A 305 7.62 5.26 2.55
C TRP A 305 7.91 5.64 1.10
N ILE A 306 8.94 6.46 0.90
CA ILE A 306 9.51 6.73 -0.43
C ILE A 306 10.99 6.32 -0.39
N VAL A 307 11.36 5.40 -1.27
CA VAL A 307 12.68 4.79 -1.33
C VAL A 307 13.23 4.97 -2.75
N SER A 308 14.27 5.78 -2.90
CA SER A 308 14.90 6.06 -4.19
C SER A 308 16.41 6.26 -4.02
N PRO A 309 17.24 6.02 -5.05
CA PRO A 309 18.65 6.39 -4.96
C PRO A 309 18.80 7.86 -4.54
N GLY A 310 19.49 8.10 -3.42
CA GLY A 310 19.70 9.44 -2.85
C GLY A 310 18.56 9.99 -2.00
N LEU A 311 17.42 9.30 -1.87
CA LEU A 311 16.28 9.73 -1.06
C LEU A 311 15.64 8.57 -0.30
N LEU A 312 15.56 8.71 1.02
CA LEU A 312 14.78 7.83 1.87
C LEU A 312 13.85 8.68 2.74
N ALA A 313 12.54 8.54 2.56
CA ALA A 313 11.54 9.32 3.28
C ALA A 313 10.60 8.37 4.03
N ALA A 314 10.56 8.47 5.35
CA ALA A 314 9.70 7.65 6.19
C ALA A 314 8.22 8.09 6.08
N PRO A 315 7.26 7.24 6.49
CA PRO A 315 5.87 7.61 6.57
C PRO A 315 5.72 8.80 7.50
N SER A 316 5.01 9.81 7.01
CA SER A 316 4.82 11.08 7.69
C SER A 316 3.38 11.54 7.62
N TYR A 317 2.97 12.29 8.62
CA TYR A 317 1.85 13.20 8.46
C TYR A 317 2.27 14.41 7.63
N GLU A 318 1.41 14.85 6.72
CA GLU A 318 1.68 15.94 5.79
C GLU A 318 0.54 16.95 5.69
N VAL A 319 0.93 18.21 5.54
CA VAL A 319 0.07 19.36 5.20
C VAL A 319 0.70 20.03 3.99
N GLY A 320 -0.12 20.52 3.06
CA GLY A 320 0.35 21.11 1.81
C GLY A 320 0.75 20.05 0.77
N VAL A 321 1.54 20.44 -0.22
CA VAL A 321 1.97 19.54 -1.31
C VAL A 321 3.48 19.39 -1.27
N SER A 322 3.97 18.15 -1.35
CA SER A 322 5.39 17.83 -1.44
C SER A 322 5.70 17.17 -2.78
N ASP A 323 6.59 17.76 -3.56
CA ASP A 323 7.06 17.20 -4.83
C ASP A 323 8.45 16.55 -4.64
N PHE A 324 8.59 15.30 -5.08
CA PHE A 324 9.82 14.51 -5.01
C PHE A 324 10.31 14.17 -6.41
N ASN A 325 11.62 14.24 -6.64
CA ASN A 325 12.25 13.71 -7.85
C ASN A 325 12.91 12.36 -7.52
N LEU A 326 12.30 11.27 -7.99
CA LEU A 326 12.79 9.90 -7.78
C LEU A 326 13.68 9.48 -8.95
N CYS A 327 14.80 10.19 -9.14
CA CYS A 327 15.73 9.98 -10.24
C CYS A 327 15.06 10.04 -11.62
N GLY A 328 14.49 11.21 -11.95
CA GLY A 328 13.80 11.49 -13.22
C GLY A 328 12.32 11.08 -13.23
N TYR A 329 11.76 10.68 -12.09
CA TYR A 329 10.34 10.41 -11.92
C TYR A 329 9.75 11.41 -10.93
N GLU A 330 8.85 12.27 -11.39
CA GLU A 330 8.15 13.26 -10.56
C GLU A 330 7.10 12.53 -9.71
N PHE A 331 7.17 12.67 -8.40
CA PHE A 331 6.21 12.07 -7.48
C PHE A 331 5.64 13.13 -6.55
N ARG A 332 4.32 13.29 -6.56
CA ARG A 332 3.61 14.31 -5.77
C ARG A 332 2.89 13.68 -4.58
N SER A 333 3.24 14.10 -3.36
CA SER A 333 2.45 13.78 -2.18
C SER A 333 1.46 14.90 -1.90
N ILE A 334 0.17 14.56 -1.85
CA ILE A 334 -0.92 15.49 -1.59
C ILE A 334 -1.27 15.40 -0.09
N GLY A 335 -0.88 16.44 0.65
CA GLY A 335 -1.18 16.61 2.06
C GLY A 335 -2.58 17.16 2.32
N ALA A 336 -2.94 17.34 3.60
CA ALA A 336 -4.15 18.08 3.94
C ALA A 336 -4.00 19.57 3.61
N ASP A 337 -5.14 20.28 3.50
CA ASP A 337 -5.13 21.70 3.19
C ASP A 337 -4.36 22.51 4.24
N ALA A 338 -3.47 23.35 3.72
CA ALA A 338 -2.74 24.34 4.48
C ALA A 338 -3.70 25.36 5.12
N THR A 339 -3.57 25.59 6.43
CA THR A 339 -4.34 26.61 7.17
C THR A 339 -3.40 27.49 7.99
N GLY A 340 -3.85 28.69 8.36
CA GLY A 340 -3.10 29.58 9.27
C GLY A 340 -1.74 30.07 8.72
N GLY A 341 -1.58 30.16 7.40
CA GLY A 341 -0.34 30.60 6.75
C GLY A 341 0.76 29.53 6.66
N LEU A 342 0.49 28.29 7.07
CA LEU A 342 1.39 27.16 6.91
C LEU A 342 1.45 26.71 5.45
N LEU A 343 2.60 26.78 4.78
CA LEU A 343 2.73 26.27 3.40
C LEU A 343 2.80 24.74 3.34
N GLY A 344 3.47 24.13 4.32
CA GLY A 344 3.53 22.69 4.45
C GLY A 344 4.18 22.24 5.74
N LEU A 345 3.92 20.99 6.10
CA LEU A 345 4.45 20.34 7.29
C LEU A 345 4.71 18.87 6.97
N SER A 346 5.79 18.31 7.51
CA SER A 346 6.02 16.87 7.50
C SER A 346 6.52 16.42 8.86
N SER A 347 5.88 15.41 9.44
CA SER A 347 6.30 14.79 10.71
C SER A 347 6.20 13.29 10.62
N SER A 348 7.25 12.55 10.99
CA SER A 348 7.22 11.09 10.97
C SER A 348 6.12 10.54 11.90
N ILE A 349 5.54 9.42 11.48
CA ILE A 349 4.45 8.76 12.20
C ILE A 349 5.04 7.90 13.33
N ARG A 350 4.54 8.08 14.56
CA ARG A 350 4.81 7.16 15.68
C ARG A 350 4.13 5.83 15.40
N ARG A 351 4.88 4.73 15.47
CA ARG A 351 4.32 3.37 15.40
C ARG A 351 4.25 2.78 16.81
N PRO A 352 3.10 2.22 17.21
CA PRO A 352 3.00 1.55 18.50
C PRO A 352 3.88 0.30 18.50
N THR A 353 4.40 -0.06 19.66
CA THR A 353 5.07 -1.35 19.87
C THR A 353 4.05 -2.48 19.92
N ILE A 354 4.50 -3.72 19.73
CA ILE A 354 3.64 -4.89 19.96
C ILE A 354 3.07 -4.90 21.38
N ALA A 355 3.87 -4.51 22.38
CA ALA A 355 3.44 -4.45 23.78
C ALA A 355 2.30 -3.44 23.99
N GLU A 356 2.42 -2.23 23.43
CA GLU A 356 1.37 -1.21 23.48
C GLU A 356 0.09 -1.69 22.80
N MET A 357 0.22 -2.30 21.62
CA MET A 357 -0.92 -2.85 20.86
C MET A 357 -1.69 -3.94 21.62
N ILE A 358 -1.00 -4.81 22.37
CA ILE A 358 -1.63 -5.87 23.18
C ILE A 358 -2.05 -5.40 24.58
N GLY A 359 -1.96 -4.09 24.86
CA GLY A 359 -2.34 -3.51 26.15
C GLY A 359 -1.42 -3.88 27.31
N ARG A 360 -0.19 -4.34 27.05
CA ARG A 360 0.82 -4.51 28.10
C ARG A 360 1.42 -3.15 28.38
N SER A 361 1.06 -2.57 29.52
CA SER A 361 1.64 -1.32 30.00
C SER A 361 3.16 -1.46 30.04
N THR A 362 3.86 -0.71 29.20
CA THR A 362 5.27 -0.44 29.40
C THR A 362 5.30 0.58 30.54
N THR A 363 5.46 0.11 31.78
CA THR A 363 5.86 0.97 32.90
C THR A 363 7.25 1.50 32.58
N THR A 364 7.28 2.50 31.71
CA THR A 364 8.41 3.39 31.52
C THR A 364 8.33 4.32 32.70
N THR A 365 9.23 4.07 33.66
CA THR A 365 9.51 4.99 34.75
C THR A 365 9.66 6.39 34.14
N PRO A 366 8.93 7.41 34.60
CA PRO A 366 9.15 8.77 34.14
C PRO A 366 10.53 9.20 34.62
N ASP A 367 11.44 9.44 33.69
CA ASP A 367 12.71 10.16 33.94
C ASP A 367 12.45 11.67 34.07
#